data_AF-A0A2K8PFF5-F1
#
_entry.id   AF-A0A2K8PFF5-F1
#
_cell.length_a   1.000
_cell.length_b   1.000
_cell.length_c   1.000
_cell.angle_alpha   90.00
_cell.angle_beta   90.00
_cell.angle_gamma   90.00
#
_symmetry.space_group_name_H-M   'P 1'
#
loop_
_entity.id
_entity.type
_entity.pdbx_description
1 polymer ?
#
loop_
_entity_poly.entity_id
_entity_poly.type
_entity_poly.pdbx_seq_one_letter_code
_entity_poly.pdbx_strand_id
1 'polypeptide(L)'
;MLTHRPRPTLVKEGGTTFTFVIDGIHRALDQAKAVPADRNVDIAGGAETVRQYLREGLVDELQLHVVPGLLGAGLKLFEGPGAGPRDLESVRVVKTPPRHAPEVPLREVTASPWDCPARVQSRPAATPRPPF
;
A
#
# COMPACT_ATOMS: atom_id res chain seq x y z
N MET A 1 15.42 16.41 3.51
CA MET A 1 15.00 15.82 4.80
C MET A 1 14.12 16.83 5.53
N LEU A 2 12.83 16.54 5.71
CA LEU A 2 11.94 17.37 6.51
C LEU A 2 12.20 17.14 8.01
N THR A 3 12.39 18.20 8.80
CA THR A 3 12.59 18.10 10.24
C THR A 3 12.32 19.44 10.94
N HIS A 4 11.97 19.43 12.22
CA HIS A 4 11.89 20.67 13.02
C HIS A 4 13.25 21.10 13.61
N ARG A 5 14.33 20.33 13.40
CA ARG A 5 15.65 20.61 13.99
C ARG A 5 16.61 21.11 12.90
N PRO A 6 17.02 22.40 12.93
CA PRO A 6 17.97 22.92 11.94
C PRO A 6 19.31 22.18 12.04
N ARG A 7 19.86 21.82 10.89
CA ARG A 7 21.15 21.11 10.76
C ARG A 7 21.85 21.56 9.47
N PRO A 8 23.19 21.63 9.46
CA PRO A 8 23.94 21.88 8.23
C PRO A 8 23.73 20.73 7.23
N THR A 9 23.78 21.05 5.94
CA THR A 9 23.72 20.07 4.85
C THR A 9 24.81 19.01 5.01
N LEU A 10 24.45 17.74 4.92
CA LEU A 10 25.37 16.61 5.07
C LEU A 10 25.63 15.96 3.71
N VAL A 11 26.82 16.16 3.17
CA VAL A 11 27.30 15.43 1.98
C VAL A 11 27.87 14.08 2.43
N LYS A 12 27.54 13.01 1.70
CA LYS A 12 28.10 11.67 1.91
C LYS A 12 29.02 11.26 0.76
N GLU A 13 30.04 10.50 1.10
CA GLU A 13 30.77 9.67 0.13
C GLU A 13 29.77 8.75 -0.58
N GLY A 14 29.78 8.75 -1.92
CA GLY A 14 28.71 8.19 -2.76
C GLY A 14 27.78 9.22 -3.40
N GLY A 15 27.99 10.53 -3.17
CA GLY A 15 27.30 11.61 -3.89
C GLY A 15 25.94 12.03 -3.32
N THR A 16 25.39 11.27 -2.37
CA THR A 16 24.13 11.63 -1.69
C THR A 16 24.31 12.85 -0.80
N THR A 17 23.51 13.89 -1.04
CA THR A 17 23.49 15.12 -0.23
C THR A 17 22.18 15.23 0.53
N PHE A 18 22.27 15.37 1.86
CA PHE A 18 21.10 15.55 2.73
C PHE A 18 20.94 17.01 3.12
N THR A 19 20.06 17.72 2.40
CA THR A 19 19.57 19.06 2.79
C THR A 19 18.49 18.91 3.86
N PHE A 20 18.59 19.67 4.96
CA PHE A 20 17.59 19.68 6.04
C PHE A 20 16.65 20.89 5.87
N VAL A 21 15.35 20.63 5.80
CA VAL A 21 14.30 21.64 5.55
C VAL A 21 13.40 21.71 6.76
N ILE A 22 13.21 22.93 7.28
CA ILE A 22 12.40 23.22 8.48
C ILE A 22 11.06 23.90 8.16
N ASP A 23 10.94 24.48 6.96
CA ASP A 23 9.83 25.36 6.55
C ASP A 23 8.62 24.61 5.94
N GLY A 24 8.38 23.37 6.37
CA GLY A 24 7.24 22.56 5.94
C GLY A 24 7.39 21.83 4.59
N ILE A 25 6.32 21.13 4.19
CA ILE A 25 6.36 20.20 3.04
C ILE A 25 6.42 20.91 1.68
N HIS A 26 5.72 22.03 1.50
CA HIS A 26 5.80 22.81 0.26
C HIS A 26 7.24 23.23 -0.04
N ARG A 27 7.96 23.79 0.94
CA ARG A 27 9.37 24.21 0.75
C ARG A 27 10.30 23.04 0.48
N ALA A 28 10.04 21.87 1.07
CA ALA A 28 10.81 20.67 0.76
C ALA A 28 10.57 20.19 -0.68
N LEU A 29 9.34 20.28 -1.18
CA LEU A 29 8.97 19.94 -2.56
C LEU A 29 9.50 20.96 -3.58
N ASP A 30 9.39 22.25 -3.30
CA ASP A 30 9.94 23.34 -4.13
C ASP A 30 11.44 23.13 -4.33
N GLN A 31 12.19 22.90 -3.24
CA GLN A 31 13.63 22.65 -3.30
C GLN A 31 13.99 21.37 -4.06
N ALA A 32 13.17 20.31 -3.94
CA ALA A 32 13.37 19.08 -4.70
C ALA A 32 13.13 19.29 -6.20
N LYS A 33 12.06 20.01 -6.59
CA LYS A 33 11.74 20.36 -7.98
C LYS A 33 12.71 21.38 -8.59
N ALA A 34 13.39 22.18 -7.77
CA ALA A 34 14.40 23.14 -8.23
C ALA A 34 15.74 22.50 -8.62
N VAL A 35 15.99 21.23 -8.27
CA VAL A 35 17.18 20.51 -8.75
C VAL A 35 16.96 20.16 -10.23
N PRO A 36 17.80 20.64 -11.17
CA PRO A 36 17.62 20.35 -12.59
C PRO A 36 17.95 18.89 -12.89
N ALA A 37 16.92 18.05 -12.86
CA ALA A 37 16.98 16.65 -13.24
C ALA A 37 15.71 16.30 -14.01
N ASP A 38 15.88 15.49 -15.05
CA ASP A 38 14.86 14.83 -15.86
C ASP A 38 14.15 13.68 -15.10
N ARG A 39 13.92 13.87 -13.80
CA ARG A 39 13.64 12.80 -12.83
C ARG A 39 12.49 13.13 -11.90
N ASN A 40 11.84 12.07 -11.43
CA ASN A 40 10.75 12.16 -10.47
C ASN A 40 11.24 12.56 -9.07
N VAL A 41 10.35 13.14 -8.27
CA VAL A 41 10.60 13.46 -6.85
C VAL A 41 9.93 12.41 -5.97
N ASP A 42 10.72 11.48 -5.45
CA ASP A 42 10.21 10.37 -4.64
C ASP A 42 10.07 10.75 -3.16
N ILE A 43 8.88 10.57 -2.59
CA ILE A 43 8.63 10.75 -1.16
C ILE A 43 9.00 9.47 -0.41
N ALA A 44 10.26 9.37 0.00
CA ALA A 44 10.80 8.19 0.71
C ALA A 44 10.15 7.84 2.08
N GLY A 45 9.22 8.67 2.58
CA GLY A 45 8.47 8.44 3.83
C GLY A 45 8.88 9.33 5.01
N GLY A 46 8.51 9.00 6.25
CA GLY A 46 7.62 7.90 6.66
C GLY A 46 6.13 8.21 6.48
N ALA A 47 5.26 7.40 7.10
CA ALA A 47 3.80 7.48 6.93
C ALA A 47 3.22 8.88 7.17
N GLU A 48 3.70 9.59 8.19
CA GLU A 48 3.25 10.96 8.51
C GLU A 48 3.61 11.97 7.40
N THR A 49 4.83 11.89 6.85
CA THR A 49 5.23 12.72 5.71
C THR A 49 4.32 12.47 4.51
N VAL A 50 4.03 11.20 4.20
CA VAL A 50 3.18 10.83 3.05
C VAL A 50 1.73 11.27 3.26
N ARG A 51 1.16 11.14 4.48
CA ARG A 51 -0.16 11.71 4.82
C ARG A 51 -0.26 13.19 4.46
N GLN A 52 0.75 13.98 4.81
CA GLN A 52 0.73 15.43 4.60
C GLN A 52 0.66 15.76 3.09
N TYR A 53 1.49 15.12 2.26
CA TYR A 53 1.44 15.30 0.81
C TYR A 53 0.13 14.78 0.18
N LEU A 54 -0.40 13.63 0.63
CA LEU A 54 -1.68 13.09 0.17
C LEU A 54 -2.86 14.03 0.51
N ARG A 55 -2.87 14.57 1.74
CA ARG A 55 -3.88 15.51 2.22
C ARG A 55 -3.94 16.77 1.35
N GLU A 56 -2.78 17.28 0.94
CA GLU A 56 -2.66 18.49 0.12
C GLU A 56 -2.75 18.21 -1.39
N GLY A 57 -2.91 16.95 -1.80
CA GLY A 57 -3.08 16.56 -3.20
C GLY A 57 -1.82 16.74 -4.05
N LEU A 58 -0.64 16.71 -3.42
CA LEU A 58 0.67 16.94 -4.05
C LEU A 58 1.35 15.63 -4.53
N VAL A 59 0.59 14.54 -4.64
CA VAL A 59 1.07 13.21 -5.03
C VAL A 59 0.40 12.81 -6.34
N ASP A 60 1.19 12.73 -7.41
CA ASP A 60 0.71 12.38 -8.75
C ASP A 60 0.63 10.85 -8.97
N GLU A 61 1.57 10.09 -8.41
CA GLU A 61 1.62 8.62 -8.49
C GLU A 61 1.85 7.99 -7.10
N LEU A 62 1.19 6.85 -6.82
CA LEU A 62 1.31 6.13 -5.55
C LEU A 62 1.78 4.68 -5.77
N GLN A 63 3.08 4.43 -5.61
CA GLN A 63 3.65 3.10 -5.70
C GLN A 63 3.51 2.32 -4.37
N LEU A 64 2.71 1.25 -4.36
CA LEU A 64 2.45 0.44 -3.16
C LEU A 64 3.10 -0.94 -3.22
N HIS A 65 3.95 -1.25 -2.24
CA HIS A 65 4.58 -2.56 -2.07
C HIS A 65 3.81 -3.38 -1.04
N VAL A 66 2.88 -4.21 -1.49
CA VAL A 66 2.05 -5.07 -0.63
C VAL A 66 2.81 -6.36 -0.28
N VAL A 67 3.02 -6.60 1.01
CA VAL A 67 3.63 -7.84 1.54
C VAL A 67 2.52 -8.73 2.10
N PRO A 68 2.50 -10.05 1.81
CA PRO A 68 1.49 -10.97 2.35
C PRO A 68 1.79 -11.32 3.82
N GLY A 69 1.59 -10.36 4.72
CA GLY A 69 1.81 -10.53 6.16
C GLY A 69 0.95 -9.57 6.99
N LEU A 70 0.37 -10.08 8.08
CA LEU A 70 -0.46 -9.30 8.99
C LEU A 70 0.38 -8.85 10.19
N LEU A 71 0.65 -7.55 10.28
CA LEU A 71 1.46 -6.96 11.37
C LEU A 71 0.65 -6.68 12.64
N GLY A 72 -0.69 -6.69 12.56
CA GLY A 72 -1.61 -6.41 13.67
C GLY A 72 -1.68 -4.94 14.09
N ALA A 73 -0.54 -4.26 14.22
CA ALA A 73 -0.43 -2.85 14.58
C ALA A 73 0.76 -2.17 13.86
N GLY A 74 0.79 -0.83 13.89
CA GLY A 74 1.87 -0.03 13.31
C GLY A 74 1.42 1.34 12.84
N LEU A 75 2.31 2.06 12.16
CA LEU A 75 2.00 3.31 11.48
C LEU A 75 1.19 3.01 10.21
N LYS A 76 -0.11 3.28 10.23
CA LYS A 76 -0.99 3.14 9.06
C LYS A 76 -0.68 4.25 8.05
N LEU A 77 -0.63 3.91 6.77
CA LEU A 77 -0.48 4.91 5.71
C LEU A 77 -1.76 5.72 5.51
N PHE A 78 -2.88 5.01 5.33
CA PHE A 78 -4.21 5.58 5.07
C PHE A 78 -4.98 5.77 6.38
N GLU A 79 -4.70 6.85 7.10
CA GLU A 79 -5.37 7.20 8.35
C GLU A 79 -5.34 8.72 8.57
N GLY A 80 -6.43 9.27 9.11
CA GLY A 80 -6.54 10.69 9.43
C GLY A 80 -6.93 11.59 8.25
N PRO A 81 -6.84 12.92 8.41
CA PRO A 81 -7.25 13.89 7.39
C PRO A 81 -6.36 13.77 6.14
N GLY A 82 -7.00 13.52 5.00
CA GLY A 82 -6.34 13.23 3.72
C GLY A 82 -6.57 11.80 3.23
N ALA A 83 -6.86 10.85 4.12
CA ALA A 83 -7.23 9.46 3.79
C ALA A 83 -8.70 9.30 3.38
N GLY A 84 -9.30 10.33 2.76
CA GLY A 84 -10.62 10.23 2.15
C GLY A 84 -10.59 9.38 0.88
N PRO A 85 -11.76 9.00 0.31
CA PRO A 85 -11.80 8.27 -0.95
C PRO A 85 -11.10 9.06 -2.06
N ARG A 86 -10.29 8.36 -2.85
CA ARG A 86 -9.58 8.85 -4.04
C ARG A 86 -9.68 7.76 -5.09
N ASP A 87 -10.09 8.13 -6.29
CA ASP A 87 -10.02 7.23 -7.44
C ASP A 87 -8.55 7.14 -7.91
N LEU A 88 -8.07 5.92 -8.12
CA LEU A 88 -6.70 5.63 -8.56
C LEU A 88 -6.76 4.63 -9.72
N GLU A 89 -6.00 4.90 -10.78
CA GLU A 89 -5.80 3.96 -11.88
C GLU A 89 -4.56 3.09 -11.63
N SER A 90 -4.62 1.81 -12.00
CA SER A 90 -3.47 0.91 -11.87
C SER A 90 -2.53 1.07 -13.06
N VAL A 91 -1.55 1.97 -12.92
CA VAL A 91 -0.54 2.24 -13.96
C VAL A 91 0.37 1.03 -14.22
N ARG A 92 0.77 0.31 -13.16
CA ARG A 92 1.68 -0.84 -13.24
C ARG A 92 1.51 -1.79 -12.06
N VAL A 93 1.53 -3.10 -12.35
CA VAL A 93 1.61 -4.15 -11.32
C VAL A 93 2.86 -5.00 -11.57
N VAL A 94 3.72 -5.14 -10.56
CA VAL A 94 4.87 -6.04 -10.58
C VAL A 94 4.65 -7.13 -9.54
N LYS A 95 4.62 -8.39 -9.98
CA LYS A 95 4.56 -9.53 -9.07
C LYS A 95 5.96 -9.86 -8.57
N THR A 96 6.21 -9.66 -7.28
CA THR A 96 7.37 -10.27 -6.61
C THR A 96 7.22 -11.79 -6.70
N PRO A 97 8.25 -12.54 -7.15
CA PRO A 97 8.22 -14.00 -7.08
C PRO A 97 7.90 -14.47 -5.66
N PRO A 98 7.16 -15.58 -5.47
CA PRO A 98 6.95 -16.11 -4.14
C PRO A 98 8.31 -16.37 -3.49
N ARG A 99 8.53 -15.77 -2.31
CA ARG A 99 9.61 -16.20 -1.43
C ARG A 99 9.40 -17.70 -1.22
N HIS A 100 10.45 -18.50 -1.37
CA HIS A 100 10.39 -19.93 -1.09
C HIS A 100 9.99 -20.11 0.38
N ALA A 101 8.70 -20.35 0.60
CA ALA A 101 8.16 -20.60 1.92
C ALA A 101 8.37 -22.09 2.22
N PRO A 102 8.64 -22.48 3.48
CA PRO A 102 8.42 -23.86 3.86
C PRO A 102 6.97 -24.22 3.54
N GLU A 103 6.75 -25.40 3.00
CA GLU A 103 5.43 -25.90 2.64
C GLU A 103 4.63 -26.13 3.94
N VAL A 104 3.92 -25.09 4.39
CA VAL A 104 3.00 -25.20 5.52
C VAL A 104 1.75 -25.90 5.00
N PRO A 105 1.46 -27.14 5.41
CA PRO A 105 0.28 -27.84 4.94
C PRO A 105 -0.96 -27.04 5.36
N LEU A 106 -1.73 -26.59 4.37
CA LEU A 106 -3.02 -25.95 4.60
C LEU A 106 -3.91 -26.97 5.32
N ARG A 107 -4.15 -26.74 6.61
CA ARG A 107 -5.25 -27.40 7.30
C ARG A 107 -6.54 -26.82 6.71
N GLU A 108 -7.32 -27.64 6.03
CA GLU A 108 -8.67 -27.25 5.63
C GLU A 108 -9.46 -26.86 6.88
N VAL A 109 -9.76 -25.56 7.00
CA VAL A 109 -10.76 -25.07 7.94
C VAL A 109 -12.10 -25.28 7.26
N THR A 110 -12.62 -26.50 7.31
CA THR A 110 -13.97 -26.81 6.87
C THR A 110 -14.98 -26.13 7.79
N ALA A 111 -16.04 -25.58 7.19
CA ALA A 111 -17.03 -24.67 7.78
C ALA A 111 -16.53 -23.24 8.08
N SER A 112 -16.92 -22.30 7.21
CA SER A 112 -16.92 -20.88 7.53
C SER A 112 -18.16 -20.55 8.37
N PRO A 113 -18.07 -19.76 9.45
CA PRO A 113 -19.26 -19.28 10.15
C PRO A 113 -20.11 -18.30 9.31
N TRP A 114 -19.63 -17.95 8.11
CA TRP A 114 -20.34 -17.13 7.12
C TRP A 114 -20.95 -17.94 5.97
N ASP A 115 -20.86 -19.27 6.01
CA ASP A 115 -21.57 -20.12 5.05
C ASP A 115 -23.08 -19.96 5.26
N CYS A 116 -23.71 -19.21 4.35
CA CYS A 116 -25.14 -18.99 4.35
C CYS A 116 -25.87 -20.35 4.26
N PRO A 117 -26.79 -20.70 5.19
CA PRO A 117 -27.41 -22.00 5.20
C PRO A 117 -28.29 -22.18 3.97
N ALA A 118 -27.74 -22.85 2.96
CA ALA A 118 -28.44 -23.19 1.74
C ALA A 118 -29.72 -23.96 2.11
N ARG A 119 -30.87 -23.38 1.76
CA ARG A 119 -32.20 -23.96 2.01
C ARG A 119 -32.23 -25.40 1.51
N VAL A 120 -32.33 -26.37 2.43
CA VAL A 120 -32.56 -27.78 2.11
C VAL A 120 -33.89 -27.88 1.37
N GLN A 121 -33.82 -27.95 0.04
CA GLN A 121 -34.96 -28.31 -0.80
C GLN A 121 -34.90 -29.81 -1.06
N SER A 122 -35.55 -30.57 -0.18
CA SER A 122 -35.82 -31.99 -0.44
C SER A 122 -36.95 -32.11 -1.46
N ARG A 123 -36.68 -32.72 -2.62
CA ARG A 123 -37.69 -33.22 -3.56
C ARG A 123 -37.08 -34.32 -4.46
N PRO A 124 -37.90 -35.20 -5.05
CA PRO A 124 -37.95 -36.58 -4.56
C PRO A 124 -37.32 -37.58 -5.55
N ALA A 125 -37.22 -38.84 -5.12
CA ALA A 125 -36.69 -39.94 -5.93
C ALA A 125 -37.39 -40.04 -7.30
N ALA A 126 -36.59 -40.12 -8.36
CA ALA A 126 -37.09 -40.31 -9.72
C ALA A 126 -37.60 -41.75 -9.90
N THR A 127 -38.86 -41.88 -10.32
CA THR A 127 -39.44 -43.17 -10.70
C THR A 127 -38.83 -43.63 -12.04
N PRO A 128 -38.35 -44.88 -12.17
CA PRO A 128 -37.83 -45.38 -13.44
C PRO A 128 -38.96 -45.54 -14.47
N ARG A 129 -38.69 -45.16 -15.73
CA ARG A 129 -39.60 -45.40 -16.87
C ARG A 129 -39.55 -46.89 -17.27
N PRO A 130 -40.69 -47.51 -17.62
CA PRO A 130 -40.70 -48.82 -18.26
C PRO A 130 -40.22 -48.75 -19.72
N PRO A 131 -39.71 -49.84 -20.31
CA PRO A 131 -39.23 -49.87 -21.68
C PRO A 131 -40.36 -50.09 -22.70
N PHE A 132 -40.37 -49.24 -23.73
CA PHE A 132 -40.89 -49.50 -25.08
C PHE A 132 -40.05 -48.67 -26.06
#